data_AF-A0A0T2IIC1-F1
#
_entry.id   AF-A0A0T2IIC1-F1
#
_cell.length_a   1.000
_cell.length_b   1.000
_cell.length_c   1.000
_cell.angle_alpha   90.00
_cell.angle_beta   90.00
_cell.angle_gamma   90.00
#
_symmetry.space_group_name_H-M   'P 1'
#
loop_
_entity.id
_entity.type
_entity.pdbx_description
1 polymer ?
#
loop_
_entity_poly.entity_id
_entity_poly.type
_entity_poly.pdbx_seq_one_letter_code
_entity_poly.pdbx_strand_id
1 'polypeptide(L)'
;MGLALVVGSPLLTIAAFGVVGLGIGTLIPASLRAADDIPGLPRGLGLSIIGMGFRITLLASPLAMGVLAQRQGLGAVIAVVPLAAVVVLLLAGALPGRVRSGRAGP
;
A
#
# COMPACT_ATOMS: atom_id res chain seq x y z
N MET A 1 -29.82 16.83 -5.64
CA MET A 1 -28.69 17.79 -5.46
C MET A 1 -27.82 17.47 -4.24
N GLY A 2 -28.35 17.24 -3.03
CA GLY A 2 -27.52 16.90 -1.85
C GLY A 2 -26.72 15.59 -1.94
N LEU A 3 -27.27 14.53 -2.54
CA LEU A 3 -26.55 13.27 -2.76
C LEU A 3 -25.42 13.38 -3.79
N ALA A 4 -25.49 14.33 -4.73
CA ALA A 4 -24.42 14.57 -5.70
C ALA A 4 -23.18 15.20 -5.03
N LEU A 5 -23.37 15.96 -3.94
CA LEU A 5 -22.27 16.48 -3.13
C LEU A 5 -21.63 15.39 -2.26
N VAL A 6 -22.32 14.29 -1.95
CA VAL A 6 -21.75 13.14 -1.23
C VAL A 6 -20.91 12.28 -2.18
N VAL A 7 -21.39 12.04 -3.40
CA VAL A 7 -20.68 11.26 -4.44
C VAL A 7 -19.43 11.99 -4.95
N GLY A 8 -19.44 13.33 -4.98
CA GLY A 8 -18.31 14.17 -5.38
C GLY A 8 -17.73 15.01 -4.26
N SER A 9 -17.83 14.58 -2.99
CA SER A 9 -17.41 15.40 -1.85
C SER A 9 -15.88 15.51 -1.79
N PRO A 10 -15.30 16.72 -1.85
CA PRO A 10 -13.88 16.91 -1.55
C PRO A 10 -13.50 16.38 -0.17
N LEU A 11 -14.42 16.49 0.81
CA LEU A 11 -14.23 15.99 2.17
C LEU A 11 -14.10 14.46 2.21
N LEU A 12 -14.92 13.74 1.43
CA LEU A 12 -14.85 12.29 1.35
C LEU A 12 -13.54 11.83 0.71
N THR A 13 -13.09 12.53 -0.34
CA THR A 13 -11.79 12.27 -0.96
C THR A 13 -10.65 12.51 0.02
N ILE A 14 -10.68 13.61 0.77
CA ILE A 14 -9.68 13.90 1.82
C ILE A 14 -9.67 12.80 2.88
N ALA A 15 -10.85 12.40 3.37
CA ALA A 15 -10.97 11.33 4.35
C ALA A 15 -10.43 9.99 3.80
N ALA A 16 -10.79 9.62 2.58
CA ALA A 16 -10.31 8.42 1.92
C ALA A 16 -8.79 8.42 1.73
N PHE A 17 -8.22 9.52 1.23
CA PHE A 17 -6.77 9.69 1.13
C PHE A 17 -6.10 9.65 2.51
N GLY A 18 -6.73 10.21 3.54
CA GLY A 18 -6.26 10.14 4.92
C GLY A 18 -6.16 8.70 5.42
N VAL A 19 -7.22 7.90 5.21
CA VAL A 19 -7.24 6.47 5.60
C VAL A 19 -6.22 5.66 4.80
N VAL A 20 -6.13 5.89 3.48
CA VAL A 20 -5.15 5.21 2.62
C VAL A 20 -3.72 5.58 3.04
N GLY A 21 -3.45 6.86 3.27
CA GLY A 21 -2.15 7.35 3.74
C GLY A 21 -1.77 6.77 5.10
N LEU A 22 -2.72 6.69 6.04
CA LEU A 22 -2.53 6.06 7.34
C LEU A 22 -2.15 4.58 7.18
N GLY A 23 -2.88 3.84 6.34
CA GLY A 23 -2.58 2.44 6.05
C GLY A 23 -1.17 2.26 5.47
N ILE A 24 -0.85 2.98 4.39
CA ILE A 24 0.46 2.91 3.73
C ILE A 24 1.59 3.29 4.72
N GLY A 25 1.39 4.31 5.55
CA GLY A 25 2.35 4.77 6.55
C GLY A 25 2.71 3.70 7.59
N THR A 26 1.80 2.78 7.88
CA THR A 26 2.09 1.62 8.76
C THR A 26 2.64 0.41 8.00
N LEU A 27 2.16 0.19 6.77
CA LEU A 27 2.51 -1.00 5.97
C LEU A 27 3.96 -0.99 5.50
N ILE A 28 4.46 0.16 5.03
CA ILE A 28 5.83 0.24 4.49
C ILE A 28 6.87 -0.06 5.58
N PRO A 29 6.88 0.60 6.75
CA PRO A 29 7.84 0.31 7.82
C PRO A 29 7.72 -1.12 8.33
N ALA A 30 6.51 -1.65 8.46
CA ALA A 30 6.29 -3.04 8.87
C ALA A 30 6.90 -4.03 7.86
N SER A 31 6.76 -3.74 6.55
CA SER A 31 7.34 -4.56 5.49
C SER A 31 8.87 -4.50 5.47
N LEU A 32 9.45 -3.32 5.68
CA LEU A 32 10.91 -3.15 5.77
C LEU A 32 11.49 -3.93 6.96
N ARG A 33 10.87 -3.81 8.14
CA ARG A 33 11.26 -4.58 9.33
C ARG A 33 11.15 -6.09 9.10
N ALA A 34 10.06 -6.54 8.47
CA ALA A 34 9.88 -7.96 8.14
C ALA A 34 10.95 -8.49 7.18
N ALA A 35 11.45 -7.65 6.27
CA ALA A 35 12.50 -8.03 5.33
C ALA A 35 13.90 -8.03 5.94
N ASP A 36 14.14 -7.19 6.95
CA ASP A 36 15.38 -7.22 7.73
C ASP A 36 15.47 -8.44 8.64
N ASP A 37 14.34 -8.92 9.16
CA ASP A 37 14.27 -10.03 10.10
C ASP A 37 14.28 -11.42 9.41
N ILE A 38 14.52 -11.50 8.10
CA ILE A 38 14.53 -12.78 7.35
C ILE A 38 15.76 -13.62 7.77
N PRO A 39 15.56 -14.78 8.41
CA PRO A 39 16.67 -15.63 8.86
C PRO A 39 17.41 -16.24 7.67
N GLY A 40 18.75 -16.16 7.68
CA GLY A 40 19.61 -16.70 6.64
C GLY A 40 19.99 -15.72 5.53
N LEU A 41 19.43 -14.51 5.51
CA LEU A 41 19.86 -13.45 4.60
C LEU A 41 20.99 -12.59 5.21
N PRO A 42 21.96 -12.11 4.41
CA PRO A 42 22.92 -11.12 4.87
C PRO A 42 22.20 -9.85 5.31
N ARG A 43 22.66 -9.25 6.42
CA ARG A 43 22.10 -7.98 6.92
C ARG A 43 22.10 -6.93 5.80
N GLY A 44 20.93 -6.33 5.54
CA GLY A 44 20.75 -5.30 4.52
C GLY A 44 20.50 -5.81 3.08
N LEU A 45 20.63 -7.12 2.81
CA LEU A 45 20.27 -7.66 1.49
C LEU A 45 18.76 -7.56 1.24
N GLY A 46 17.94 -7.84 2.26
CA GLY A 46 16.47 -7.69 2.20
C GLY A 46 16.07 -6.25 1.87
N LEU A 47 16.66 -5.26 2.55
CA LEU A 47 16.46 -3.85 2.24
C LEU A 47 16.94 -3.47 0.85
N SER A 48 18.07 -4.02 0.39
CA SER A 48 18.59 -3.73 -0.95
C SER A 48 17.65 -4.26 -2.04
N ILE A 49 17.07 -5.44 -1.84
CA ILE A 49 16.06 -6.02 -2.74
C ILE A 49 14.79 -5.18 -2.73
N ILE A 50 14.27 -4.80 -1.57
CA ILE A 50 13.08 -3.93 -1.49
C ILE A 50 13.36 -2.58 -2.12
N GLY A 51 14.51 -1.97 -1.84
CA GLY A 51 14.88 -0.68 -2.39
C GLY A 51 15.00 -0.72 -3.92
N MET A 52 15.61 -1.77 -4.47
CA MET A 52 15.67 -1.97 -5.92
C MET A 52 14.28 -2.26 -6.51
N GLY A 53 13.49 -3.10 -5.86
CA GLY A 53 12.10 -3.39 -6.24
C GLY A 53 11.24 -2.13 -6.26
N PHE A 54 11.36 -1.25 -5.28
CA PHE A 54 10.64 0.01 -5.22
C PHE A 54 11.03 0.93 -6.39
N ARG A 55 12.31 0.99 -6.78
CA ARG A 55 12.73 1.71 -7.99
C ARG A 55 12.06 1.14 -9.23
N ILE A 56 12.06 -0.18 -9.40
CA ILE A 56 11.40 -0.83 -10.55
C ILE A 56 9.91 -0.50 -10.56
N THR A 57 9.23 -0.58 -9.41
CA THR A 57 7.81 -0.24 -9.27
C THR A 57 7.55 1.24 -9.57
N LEU A 58 8.40 2.15 -9.09
CA LEU A 58 8.30 3.58 -9.40
C LEU A 58 8.47 3.86 -10.90
N LEU A 59 9.35 3.13 -11.58
CA LEU A 59 9.53 3.26 -13.03
C LEU A 59 8.36 2.64 -13.80
N ALA A 60 7.89 1.47 -13.39
CA ALA A 60 6.85 0.72 -14.08
C ALA A 60 5.44 1.32 -13.91
N SER A 61 5.15 1.90 -12.74
CA SER A 61 3.81 2.38 -12.39
C SER A 61 3.28 3.46 -13.36
N PRO A 62 4.00 4.55 -13.68
CA PRO A 62 3.53 5.57 -14.61
C PRO A 62 3.27 5.02 -16.02
N LEU A 63 4.14 4.12 -16.49
CA LEU A 63 4.00 3.48 -17.79
C LEU A 63 2.76 2.59 -17.84
N ALA A 64 2.58 1.72 -16.84
CA ALA A 64 1.42 0.85 -16.74
C ALA A 64 0.12 1.66 -16.65
N MET A 65 0.07 2.70 -15.82
CA MET A 65 -1.08 3.58 -15.68
C MET A 65 -1.37 4.36 -16.97
N GLY A 66 -0.33 4.82 -17.67
CA GLY A 66 -0.46 5.51 -18.96
C GLY A 66 -1.06 4.61 -20.04
N VAL A 67 -0.56 3.37 -20.17
CA VAL A 67 -1.11 2.39 -21.11
C VAL A 67 -2.56 2.02 -20.75
N LEU A 68 -2.84 1.87 -19.45
CA LEU A 68 -4.19 1.57 -18.97
C LEU A 68 -5.16 2.71 -19.29
N ALA A 69 -4.76 3.96 -19.07
CA ALA A 69 -5.54 5.15 -19.42
C ALA A 69 -5.89 5.20 -20.91
N GLN A 70 -4.93 4.86 -21.78
CA GLN A 70 -5.12 4.88 -23.23
C GLN A 70 -6.14 3.82 -23.70
N ARG A 71 -6.17 2.65 -23.05
CA ARG A 71 -7.04 1.54 -23.47
C ARG A 71 -8.43 1.56 -22.83
N GLN A 72 -8.55 1.99 -21.58
CA GLN A 72 -9.78 1.87 -20.77
C GLN A 72 -10.28 3.22 -20.23
N GLY A 73 -9.56 4.31 -20.49
CA GLY A 73 -9.90 5.64 -20.01
C GLY A 73 -9.45 5.91 -18.56
N LEU A 74 -9.66 7.15 -18.13
CA LEU A 74 -9.20 7.66 -16.82
C LEU A 74 -9.91 7.00 -15.63
N GLY A 75 -11.17 6.57 -15.82
CA GLY A 75 -11.93 5.90 -14.75
C GLY A 75 -11.27 4.61 -14.26
N ALA A 76 -10.69 3.83 -15.18
CA ALA A 76 -9.97 2.60 -14.83
C ALA A 76 -8.74 2.88 -13.96
N VAL A 77 -7.98 3.93 -14.29
CA VAL A 77 -6.80 4.35 -13.50
C VAL A 77 -7.19 4.76 -12.09
N ILE A 78 -8.27 5.51 -11.94
CA ILE A 78 -8.77 5.95 -10.63
C ILE A 78 -9.23 4.75 -9.80
N ALA A 79 -9.87 3.74 -10.43
CA ALA A 79 -10.35 2.53 -9.76
C ALA A 79 -9.24 1.61 -9.25
N VAL A 80 -8.00 1.71 -9.77
CA VAL A 80 -6.86 0.90 -9.28
C VAL A 80 -6.56 1.18 -7.81
N VAL A 81 -6.67 2.44 -7.36
CA VAL A 81 -6.36 2.83 -5.98
C VAL A 81 -7.27 2.15 -4.94
N PRO A 82 -8.62 2.25 -5.03
CA PRO A 82 -9.50 1.55 -4.09
C PRO A 82 -9.39 0.03 -4.24
N LEU A 83 -9.19 -0.50 -5.45
CA LEU A 83 -8.98 -1.93 -5.65
C LEU A 83 -7.72 -2.42 -4.92
N ALA A 84 -6.61 -1.69 -5.04
CA ALA A 84 -5.38 -2.00 -4.32
C ALA A 84 -5.57 -1.94 -2.80
N ALA A 85 -6.31 -0.92 -2.30
CA ALA A 85 -6.63 -0.82 -0.87
C ALA A 85 -7.45 -2.03 -0.37
N VAL A 86 -8.43 -2.49 -1.14
CA VAL A 86 -9.22 -3.69 -0.81
C VAL A 86 -8.33 -4.93 -0.81
N VAL A 87 -7.48 -5.11 -1.83
CA VAL A 87 -6.54 -6.25 -1.88
C VAL A 87 -5.61 -6.26 -0.67
N VAL A 88 -5.07 -5.11 -0.29
CA VAL A 88 -4.23 -4.96 0.90
C VAL A 88 -5.01 -5.30 2.17
N LEU A 89 -6.26 -4.87 2.29
CA LEU A 89 -7.10 -5.18 3.46
C LEU A 89 -7.40 -6.69 3.56
N LEU A 90 -7.70 -7.33 2.43
CA LEU A 90 -7.91 -8.77 2.37
C LEU A 90 -6.64 -9.56 2.73
N LEU A 91 -5.49 -9.14 2.20
CA LEU A 91 -4.19 -9.73 2.53
C LEU A 91 -3.86 -9.53 4.00
N ALA A 92 -4.06 -8.33 4.55
CA ALA A 92 -3.83 -8.03 5.96
C ALA A 92 -4.69 -8.92 6.88
N GLY A 93 -5.94 -9.19 6.50
CA GLY A 93 -6.81 -10.12 7.20
C GLY A 93 -6.34 -11.59 7.16
N ALA A 94 -5.54 -11.97 6.17
CA ALA A 94 -4.99 -13.32 6.03
C ALA A 94 -3.69 -13.56 6.83
N LEU A 95 -3.05 -12.51 7.37
CA LEU A 95 -1.87 -12.66 8.24
C LEU A 95 -2.30 -13.09 9.66
N PRO A 96 -1.72 -14.17 10.23
CA PRO A 96 -1.97 -14.54 11.62
C PRO A 96 -1.52 -13.41 12.56
N GLY A 97 -2.42 -12.94 13.42
CA GLY A 97 -2.13 -11.92 14.43
C GLY A 97 -1.00 -12.37 15.36
N ARG A 98 0.23 -11.90 15.11
CA ARG A 98 1.38 -12.16 15.98
C ARG A 98 2.10 -10.86 16.33
N VAL A 99 1.44 -10.01 17.12
CA VAL A 99 2.14 -9.09 18.02
C VAL A 99 2.27 -9.80 19.36
N ARG A 100 3.22 -10.74 19.46
CA ARG A 100 3.71 -11.19 20.76
C ARG A 100 4.86 -10.24 21.10
N SER A 101 4.50 -9.08 21.64
CA SER A 101 5.48 -8.22 22.33
C SER A 101 6.01 -9.04 23.50
N GLY A 102 7.23 -9.56 23.33
CA GLY A 102 7.91 -10.31 24.35
C GLY A 102 8.10 -9.42 25.57
N ARG A 103 7.67 -9.91 26.73
CA ARG A 103 8.08 -9.44 28.05
C ARG A 103 9.60 -9.21 28.04
N ALA A 104 10.04 -7.95 28.13
CA ALA A 104 11.24 -7.65 28.88
C ALA A 104 10.79 -7.54 30.34
N GLY A 105 11.17 -8.52 31.15
CA GLY A 105 10.93 -8.56 32.58
C GLY A 105 11.69 -7.47 33.33
N PRO A 106 11.36 -7.28 34.63
CA PRO A 106 11.90 -6.22 35.48
C PRO A 106 13.40 -6.33 35.75
#